data_AF-A0A9N7VUJ5-F1
#
_entry.id   AF-A0A9N7VUJ5-F1
#
_cell.length_a   1.000
_cell.length_b   1.000
_cell.length_c   1.000
_cell.angle_alpha   90.00
_cell.angle_beta   90.00
_cell.angle_gamma   90.00
#
_symmetry.space_group_name_H-M   'P 1'
#
loop_
_entity.id
_entity.type
_entity.pdbx_description
1 polymer ?
#
loop_
_entity_poly.entity_id
_entity_poly.type
_entity_poly.pdbx_seq_one_letter_code
_entity_poly.pdbx_strand_id
1 'polypeptide(L)'
;FDKQYAYGIRHMFGKEGKRADYTPYSCMKVILSNLPSQGDHHGCPFRHSDPELLKQKLQVYKVSPNGIHQILELVKGMHYQLACQKYFELTHNIEEASFSLNHPNQYFIESQKVLGGGKDIKREVGMSQRSQENSANKGSTAAPEPAANAPQDLAEMTEDLDSFFQDA
;
A
#
# COMPACT_ATOMS: atom_id res chain seq x y z
N PHE A 1 14.53 14.07 16.75
CA PHE A 1 13.84 12.77 16.52
C PHE A 1 12.82 12.49 17.61
N ASP A 2 13.23 12.31 18.89
CA ASP A 2 12.31 11.89 19.96
C ASP A 2 11.12 12.82 20.19
N LYS A 3 11.35 14.15 20.14
CA LYS A 3 10.30 15.14 20.34
C LYS A 3 9.27 15.23 19.20
N GLN A 4 9.67 14.99 17.96
CA GLN A 4 8.85 15.28 16.76
C GLN A 4 8.35 14.03 16.03
N TYR A 5 9.01 12.88 16.16
CA TYR A 5 8.73 11.70 15.31
C TYR A 5 8.46 10.42 16.12
N ALA A 6 9.10 10.25 17.28
CA ALA A 6 9.01 9.00 18.03
C ALA A 6 7.59 8.70 18.55
N TYR A 7 6.80 9.73 18.86
CA TYR A 7 5.39 9.55 19.19
C TYR A 7 4.59 9.00 18.00
N GLY A 8 4.67 9.68 16.84
CA GLY A 8 3.95 9.27 15.63
C GLY A 8 4.29 7.84 15.19
N ILE A 9 5.56 7.45 15.23
CA ILE A 9 5.97 6.07 14.93
C ILE A 9 5.30 5.08 15.89
N ARG A 10 5.38 5.33 17.21
CA ARG A 10 4.74 4.44 18.19
C ARG A 10 3.22 4.38 18.00
N HIS A 11 2.59 5.49 17.65
CA HIS A 11 1.16 5.55 17.33
C HIS A 11 0.81 4.69 16.11
N MET A 12 1.59 4.78 15.02
CA MET A 12 1.40 3.94 13.83
C MET A 12 1.48 2.43 14.11
N PHE A 13 2.26 2.02 15.13
CA PHE A 13 2.33 0.64 15.59
C PHE A 13 1.30 0.31 16.71
N GLY A 14 0.33 1.19 16.94
CA GLY A 14 -0.71 1.02 17.97
C GLY A 14 -0.17 1.00 19.41
N LYS A 15 1.01 1.58 19.65
CA LYS A 15 1.64 1.61 20.99
C LYS A 15 1.24 2.81 21.82
N GLU A 16 0.62 3.82 21.22
CA GLU A 16 0.14 5.06 21.84
C GLU A 16 -1.33 5.35 21.43
N GLY A 17 -1.97 6.32 22.08
CA GLY A 17 -3.33 6.78 21.72
C GLY A 17 -4.41 5.68 21.79
N LYS A 18 -5.30 5.64 20.77
CA LYS A 18 -6.37 4.63 20.59
C LYS A 18 -5.84 3.20 20.40
N ARG A 19 -4.53 3.03 20.20
CA ARG A 19 -3.87 1.74 19.94
C ARG A 19 -4.46 1.02 18.71
N ALA A 20 -4.80 1.80 17.69
CA ALA A 20 -5.38 1.29 16.45
C ALA A 20 -4.34 0.48 15.64
N ASP A 21 -4.83 -0.53 14.93
CA ASP A 21 -4.02 -1.33 14.00
C ASP A 21 -4.06 -0.71 12.60
N TYR A 22 -3.06 0.12 12.30
CA TYR A 22 -2.99 0.84 11.03
C TYR A 22 -2.51 -0.09 9.92
N THR A 23 -3.43 -0.43 9.01
CA THR A 23 -3.08 -1.25 7.85
C THR A 23 -2.33 -0.44 6.78
N PRO A 24 -1.28 -1.01 6.17
CA PRO A 24 -0.60 -0.40 5.04
C PRO A 24 -1.55 -0.06 3.89
N TYR A 25 -1.21 0.96 3.10
CA TYR A 25 -2.09 1.42 2.03
C TYR A 25 -2.06 0.50 0.81
N SER A 26 -3.26 0.22 0.26
CA SER A 26 -3.43 -0.47 -1.02
C SER A 26 -3.02 0.39 -2.20
N CYS A 27 -2.76 -0.21 -3.36
CA CYS A 27 -2.45 0.53 -4.58
C CYS A 27 -3.54 1.54 -4.91
N MET A 28 -4.82 1.16 -4.76
CA MET A 28 -5.93 2.07 -5.02
C MET A 28 -5.90 3.31 -4.14
N LYS A 29 -5.63 3.14 -2.84
CA LYS A 29 -5.51 4.28 -1.91
C LYS A 29 -4.32 5.17 -2.29
N VAL A 30 -3.17 4.58 -2.62
CA VAL A 30 -1.95 5.31 -3.04
C VAL A 30 -2.13 6.05 -4.39
N ILE A 31 -3.00 5.56 -5.27
CA ILE A 31 -3.27 6.14 -6.60
C ILE A 31 -4.32 7.25 -6.52
N LEU A 32 -5.32 7.12 -5.64
CA LEU A 32 -6.49 8.00 -5.61
C LEU A 32 -6.48 9.02 -4.47
N SER A 33 -5.76 8.75 -3.39
CA SER A 33 -5.73 9.62 -2.20
C SER A 33 -4.45 10.44 -2.15
N ASN A 34 -4.56 11.69 -1.69
CA ASN A 34 -3.46 12.62 -1.44
C ASN A 34 -2.50 12.76 -2.63
N LEU A 35 -2.80 13.69 -3.52
CA LEU A 35 -1.91 14.00 -4.64
C LEU A 35 -0.59 14.57 -4.09
N PRO A 36 0.57 14.02 -4.50
CA PRO A 36 1.86 14.54 -4.06
C PRO A 36 2.10 15.95 -4.63
N SER A 37 2.63 16.83 -3.79
CA SER A 37 3.04 18.19 -4.15
C SER A 37 4.56 18.29 -4.41
N GLN A 38 5.04 19.48 -4.80
CA GLN A 38 6.48 19.69 -4.97
C GLN A 38 7.23 19.41 -3.65
N GLY A 39 8.25 18.56 -3.72
CA GLY A 39 9.01 18.10 -2.55
C GLY A 39 8.50 16.80 -1.93
N ASP A 40 7.31 16.33 -2.32
CA ASP A 40 6.78 15.05 -1.88
C ASP A 40 7.30 13.86 -2.69
N HIS A 41 7.43 12.72 -2.02
CA HIS A 41 7.88 11.47 -2.63
C HIS A 41 6.88 10.30 -2.43
N HIS A 42 5.65 10.61 -1.99
CA HIS A 42 4.59 9.63 -1.82
C HIS A 42 3.76 9.45 -3.10
N GLY A 43 2.87 8.45 -3.10
CA GLY A 43 1.96 8.16 -4.22
C GLY A 43 2.48 7.12 -5.21
N CYS A 44 1.73 6.91 -6.30
CA CYS A 44 2.06 5.95 -7.34
C CYS A 44 2.92 6.59 -8.44
N PRO A 45 4.16 6.13 -8.70
CA PRO A 45 5.01 6.70 -9.76
C PRO A 45 4.39 6.62 -11.15
N PHE A 46 3.66 5.53 -11.44
CA PHE A 46 2.98 5.33 -12.72
C PHE A 46 1.81 6.30 -12.96
N ARG A 47 1.33 6.98 -11.91
CA ARG A 47 0.25 7.98 -11.99
C ARG A 47 0.76 9.41 -11.82
N HIS A 48 1.62 9.63 -10.84
CA HIS A 48 1.99 10.98 -10.38
C HIS A 48 3.30 11.50 -10.94
N SER A 49 4.19 10.63 -11.46
CA SER A 49 5.38 11.10 -12.18
C SER A 49 5.01 11.46 -13.61
N ASP A 50 5.64 12.51 -14.15
CA ASP A 50 5.52 12.83 -15.56
C ASP A 50 6.09 11.70 -16.44
N PRO A 51 5.57 11.49 -17.66
CA PRO A 51 6.00 10.40 -18.53
C PRO A 51 7.50 10.43 -18.88
N GLU A 52 8.07 11.62 -19.06
CA GLU A 52 9.48 11.83 -19.36
C GLU A 52 10.38 11.41 -18.18
N LEU A 53 10.06 11.85 -16.96
CA LEU A 53 10.76 11.45 -15.75
C LEU A 53 10.58 9.97 -15.44
N LEU A 54 9.37 9.43 -15.65
CA LEU A 54 9.12 7.99 -15.49
C LEU A 54 10.00 7.18 -16.45
N LYS A 55 10.10 7.60 -17.71
CA LYS A 55 11.00 6.98 -18.71
C LYS A 55 12.45 7.02 -18.23
N GLN A 56 12.94 8.16 -17.77
CA GLN A 56 14.31 8.30 -17.25
C GLN A 56 14.55 7.36 -16.05
N LYS A 57 13.62 7.29 -15.09
CA LYS A 57 13.72 6.38 -13.94
C LYS A 57 13.78 4.92 -14.39
N LEU A 58 12.92 4.51 -15.32
CA LEU A 58 12.92 3.13 -15.83
C LEU A 58 14.21 2.77 -16.58
N GLN A 59 14.83 3.74 -17.28
CA GLN A 59 16.14 3.55 -17.90
C GLN A 59 17.24 3.34 -16.85
N VAL A 60 17.23 4.09 -15.75
CA VAL A 60 18.16 3.91 -14.63
C VAL A 60 17.99 2.52 -13.98
N TYR A 61 16.74 2.03 -13.91
CA TYR A 61 16.45 0.68 -13.44
C TYR A 61 16.77 -0.44 -14.45
N LYS A 62 17.45 -0.10 -15.57
CA LYS A 62 17.89 -1.04 -16.60
C LYS A 62 16.76 -1.84 -17.26
N VAL A 63 15.55 -1.27 -17.30
CA VAL A 63 14.43 -1.85 -18.04
C VAL A 63 14.72 -1.71 -19.54
N SER A 64 14.44 -2.76 -20.32
CA SER A 64 14.66 -2.73 -21.77
C SER A 64 13.84 -1.62 -22.43
N PRO A 65 14.33 -0.95 -23.49
CA PRO A 65 13.59 0.12 -24.15
C PRO A 65 12.18 -0.31 -24.59
N ASN A 66 12.04 -1.53 -25.12
CA ASN A 66 10.75 -2.09 -25.50
C ASN A 66 9.80 -2.25 -24.29
N GLY A 67 10.32 -2.70 -23.16
CA GLY A 67 9.54 -2.81 -21.92
C GLY A 67 9.09 -1.44 -21.40
N ILE A 68 9.94 -0.42 -21.51
CA ILE A 68 9.57 0.96 -21.15
C ILE A 68 8.43 1.47 -22.02
N HIS A 69 8.46 1.22 -23.33
CA HIS A 69 7.37 1.60 -24.23
C HIS A 69 6.03 0.94 -23.83
N GLN A 70 6.04 -0.36 -23.52
CA GLN A 70 4.84 -1.08 -23.06
C GLN A 70 4.30 -0.51 -21.73
N ILE A 71 5.18 -0.23 -20.76
CA ILE A 71 4.79 0.38 -19.49
C ILE A 71 4.14 1.75 -19.72
N LEU A 72 4.74 2.60 -20.57
CA LEU A 72 4.20 3.93 -20.86
C LEU A 72 2.85 3.87 -21.58
N GLU A 73 2.62 2.86 -22.43
CA GLU A 73 1.32 2.63 -23.07
C GLU A 73 0.24 2.26 -22.05
N LEU A 74 0.56 1.38 -21.09
CA LEU A 74 -0.34 1.05 -19.98
C LEU A 74 -0.66 2.26 -19.11
N VAL A 75 0.34 3.11 -18.84
CA VAL A 75 0.15 4.38 -18.12
C VAL A 75 -0.79 5.32 -18.87
N LYS A 76 -0.63 5.45 -20.20
CA LYS A 76 -1.55 6.25 -21.04
C LYS A 76 -2.99 5.72 -21.01
N GLY A 77 -3.15 4.41 -20.95
CA GLY A 77 -4.45 3.75 -20.73
C GLY A 77 -4.98 3.82 -19.29
N MET A 78 -4.31 4.55 -18.39
CA MET A 78 -4.63 4.63 -16.96
C MET A 78 -4.57 3.29 -16.22
N HIS A 79 -3.90 2.29 -16.79
CA HIS A 79 -3.73 0.96 -16.19
C HIS A 79 -2.49 0.90 -15.29
N TYR A 80 -2.45 1.74 -14.24
CA TYR A 80 -1.26 1.93 -13.40
C TYR A 80 -0.80 0.66 -12.67
N GLN A 81 -1.74 -0.17 -12.21
CA GLN A 81 -1.41 -1.44 -11.55
C GLN A 81 -0.80 -2.44 -12.54
N LEU A 82 -1.33 -2.51 -13.77
CA LEU A 82 -0.76 -3.34 -14.82
C LEU A 82 0.62 -2.82 -15.26
N ALA A 83 0.83 -1.51 -15.30
CA ALA A 83 2.14 -0.92 -15.55
C ALA A 83 3.17 -1.34 -14.48
N CYS A 84 2.77 -1.33 -13.21
CA CYS A 84 3.60 -1.78 -12.09
C CYS A 84 3.88 -3.30 -12.14
N GLN A 85 2.88 -4.09 -12.53
CA GLN A 85 3.03 -5.53 -12.78
C GLN A 85 3.98 -5.79 -13.96
N LYS A 86 3.87 -5.04 -15.05
CA LYS A 86 4.78 -5.19 -16.19
C LYS A 86 6.21 -4.87 -15.81
N TYR A 87 6.40 -3.85 -14.97
CA TYR A 87 7.69 -3.56 -14.37
C TYR A 87 8.21 -4.71 -13.50
N PHE A 88 7.36 -5.38 -12.71
CA PHE A 88 7.73 -6.57 -11.95
C PHE A 88 8.28 -7.68 -12.85
N GLU A 89 7.54 -8.04 -13.90
CA GLU A 89 7.91 -9.09 -14.87
C GLU A 89 9.28 -8.81 -15.51
N LEU A 90 9.48 -7.56 -15.97
CA LEU A 90 10.71 -7.14 -16.65
C LEU A 90 11.93 -7.12 -15.71
N THR A 91 11.74 -6.78 -14.44
CA THR A 91 12.86 -6.70 -13.47
C THR A 91 13.21 -8.05 -12.86
N HIS A 92 12.26 -8.98 -12.80
CA HIS A 92 12.46 -10.32 -12.27
C HIS A 92 12.75 -11.36 -13.38
N ASN A 93 12.73 -10.97 -14.65
CA ASN A 93 12.87 -11.85 -15.82
C ASN A 93 11.85 -12.99 -15.83
N ILE A 94 10.58 -12.67 -15.55
CA ILE A 94 9.45 -13.61 -15.62
C ILE A 94 8.58 -13.24 -16.82
N GLU A 95 8.11 -14.23 -17.56
CA GLU A 95 7.26 -14.00 -18.74
C GLU A 95 5.87 -13.49 -18.38
N GLU A 96 5.25 -14.04 -17.33
CA GLU A 96 3.93 -13.65 -16.85
C GLU A 96 3.84 -13.81 -15.32
N ALA A 97 3.39 -12.76 -14.64
CA ALA A 97 3.16 -12.82 -13.20
C ALA A 97 1.84 -13.56 -12.89
N SER A 98 1.89 -14.58 -12.03
CA SER A 98 0.74 -15.43 -11.69
C SER A 98 -0.29 -14.80 -10.73
N PHE A 99 -0.21 -13.50 -10.48
CA PHE A 99 -1.05 -12.78 -9.52
C PHE A 99 -1.49 -11.44 -10.08
N SER A 100 -2.59 -10.87 -9.61
CA SER A 100 -2.97 -9.49 -9.95
C SER A 100 -2.52 -8.54 -8.85
N LEU A 101 -1.71 -7.53 -9.21
CA LEU A 101 -1.13 -6.62 -8.24
C LEU A 101 -2.15 -5.60 -7.72
N ASN A 102 -2.42 -5.61 -6.41
CA ASN A 102 -3.34 -4.67 -5.76
C ASN A 102 -2.76 -3.93 -4.54
N HIS A 103 -1.58 -4.33 -4.06
CA HIS A 103 -0.97 -3.76 -2.85
C HIS A 103 0.56 -3.70 -2.96
N PRO A 104 1.23 -2.61 -2.51
CA PRO A 104 2.71 -2.54 -2.50
C PRO A 104 3.37 -3.67 -1.71
N ASN A 105 2.89 -4.00 -0.52
CA ASN A 105 3.37 -5.15 0.24
C ASN A 105 3.21 -6.50 -0.50
N GLN A 106 2.17 -6.66 -1.33
CA GLN A 106 2.02 -7.86 -2.16
C GLN A 106 3.15 -7.93 -3.20
N TYR A 107 3.46 -6.83 -3.89
CA TYR A 107 4.62 -6.75 -4.79
C TYR A 107 5.89 -7.23 -4.10
N PHE A 108 6.15 -6.75 -2.88
CA PHE A 108 7.33 -7.12 -2.11
C PHE A 108 7.34 -8.62 -1.75
N ILE A 109 6.22 -9.16 -1.25
CA ILE A 109 6.13 -10.58 -0.88
C ILE A 109 6.37 -11.47 -2.09
N GLU A 110 5.74 -11.17 -3.24
CA GLU A 110 5.93 -11.94 -4.47
C GLU A 110 7.35 -11.79 -5.03
N SER A 111 7.94 -10.59 -4.96
CA SER A 111 9.35 -10.36 -5.33
C SER A 111 10.30 -11.22 -4.50
N GLN A 112 10.08 -11.27 -3.17
CA GLN A 112 10.87 -12.09 -2.27
C GLN A 112 10.71 -13.59 -2.55
N LYS A 113 9.51 -14.06 -2.94
CA LYS A 113 9.30 -15.47 -3.32
C LYS A 113 10.10 -15.85 -4.56
N VAL A 114 10.11 -14.97 -5.57
CA VAL A 114 10.85 -15.17 -6.81
C VAL A 114 12.36 -15.19 -6.56
N LEU A 115 12.87 -14.21 -5.81
CA LEU A 115 14.31 -14.11 -5.52
C LEU A 115 14.79 -15.18 -4.52
N GLY A 116 13.93 -15.58 -3.59
CA GLY A 116 14.24 -16.51 -2.49
C GLY A 116 14.06 -17.99 -2.84
N GLY A 117 13.70 -18.33 -4.08
CA GLY A 117 13.58 -19.73 -4.53
C GLY A 117 12.49 -20.53 -3.81
N GLY A 118 11.38 -19.92 -3.41
CA GLY A 118 10.23 -20.62 -2.81
C GLY A 118 10.42 -21.09 -1.36
N LYS A 119 11.40 -20.58 -0.62
CA LYS A 119 11.44 -20.78 0.84
C LYS A 119 10.46 -19.83 1.49
N ASP A 120 9.25 -20.32 1.80
CA ASP A 120 8.27 -19.60 2.60
C ASP A 120 8.93 -19.10 3.89
N ILE A 121 9.07 -17.77 4.02
CA ILE A 121 9.41 -17.12 5.29
C ILE A 121 8.15 -17.26 6.15
N LYS A 122 8.05 -18.39 6.87
CA LYS A 122 7.02 -18.63 7.87
C LYS A 122 7.19 -17.60 8.99
N ARG A 123 6.52 -16.45 8.88
CA ARG A 123 6.28 -15.56 10.03
C ARG A 123 5.19 -16.18 10.87
N GLU A 124 5.58 -16.96 11.87
CA GLU A 124 4.69 -17.27 12.98
C GLU A 124 4.48 -15.99 13.81
N VAL A 125 3.26 -15.46 13.79
CA VAL A 125 2.78 -14.58 14.86
C VAL A 125 1.77 -15.41 15.64
N GLY A 126 2.18 -15.80 16.84
CA GLY A 126 1.41 -16.60 17.78
C GLY A 126 0.08 -15.93 18.11
N MET A 127 -0.98 -16.66 17.80
CA MET A 127 -2.35 -16.43 18.22
C MET A 127 -2.45 -16.77 19.71
N SER A 128 -2.58 -15.76 20.59
CA SER A 128 -2.96 -16.01 21.98
C SER A 128 -4.48 -15.90 22.10
N GLN A 129 -5.14 -17.05 22.16
CA GLN A 129 -6.56 -17.19 22.45
C GLN A 129 -6.90 -16.62 23.83
N ARG A 130 -8.08 -16.00 23.94
CA ARG A 130 -8.90 -16.14 25.15
C ARG A 130 -10.35 -16.35 24.76
N SER A 131 -10.83 -17.55 25.04
CA SER A 131 -12.19 -18.04 24.86
C SER A 131 -13.16 -17.38 25.83
N GLN A 132 -14.41 -17.19 25.40
CA GLN A 132 -15.59 -17.37 26.25
C GLN A 132 -16.81 -17.72 25.37
N GLU A 133 -17.34 -18.92 25.59
CA GLU A 133 -18.58 -19.47 25.03
C GLU A 133 -19.83 -18.81 25.66
N ASN A 134 -20.92 -18.67 24.89
CA ASN A 134 -22.16 -19.41 25.15
C ASN A 134 -23.22 -19.26 24.03
N SER A 135 -23.91 -20.38 23.78
CA SER A 135 -24.96 -20.63 22.79
C SER A 135 -26.31 -19.95 23.08
N ALA A 136 -27.07 -19.57 22.02
CA ALA A 136 -28.34 -20.22 21.60
C ALA A 136 -29.30 -19.32 20.76
N ASN A 137 -29.57 -19.79 19.54
CA ASN A 137 -30.88 -19.94 18.86
C ASN A 137 -31.64 -18.76 18.17
N LYS A 138 -31.77 -18.92 16.84
CA LYS A 138 -32.89 -18.68 15.89
C LYS A 138 -33.59 -17.31 15.73
N GLY A 139 -33.62 -16.84 14.47
CA GLY A 139 -34.74 -16.07 13.90
C GLY A 139 -34.37 -15.19 12.70
N SER A 140 -34.84 -15.54 11.49
CA SER A 140 -34.70 -14.81 10.24
C SER A 140 -35.43 -13.45 10.21
N THR A 141 -34.86 -12.44 9.54
CA THR A 141 -35.53 -11.55 8.54
C THR A 141 -34.51 -10.59 7.88
N ALA A 142 -34.86 -10.10 6.69
CA ALA A 142 -34.03 -9.46 5.67
C ALA A 142 -33.60 -7.98 5.90
N ALA A 143 -32.39 -7.66 5.40
CA ALA A 143 -31.81 -6.43 4.78
C ALA A 143 -32.13 -5.01 5.33
N PRO A 144 -31.32 -3.95 5.05
CA PRO A 144 -30.09 -3.85 4.23
C PRO A 144 -28.86 -3.26 4.99
N GLU A 145 -27.75 -3.09 4.25
CA GLU A 145 -26.42 -2.59 4.66
C GLU A 145 -26.40 -1.28 5.48
N PRO A 146 -25.27 -1.02 6.19
CA PRO A 146 -24.66 0.29 6.07
C PRO A 146 -23.19 0.23 5.67
N ALA A 147 -22.92 0.94 4.57
CA ALA A 147 -21.72 1.70 4.21
C ALA A 147 -20.51 1.62 5.16
N ALA A 148 -19.37 1.27 4.56
CA ALA A 148 -18.03 1.47 5.09
C ALA A 148 -17.86 2.88 5.66
N ASN A 149 -17.71 2.97 6.98
CA ASN A 149 -17.48 4.24 7.67
C ASN A 149 -15.97 4.55 7.64
N ALA A 150 -15.54 5.36 6.66
CA ALA A 150 -14.24 6.02 6.68
C ALA A 150 -14.23 7.25 5.77
N PRO A 151 -14.38 8.45 6.38
CA PRO A 151 -13.42 9.52 6.09
C PRO A 151 -12.89 10.25 7.34
N GLN A 152 -13.38 9.96 8.55
CA GLN A 152 -13.10 10.76 9.76
C GLN A 152 -11.75 10.45 10.43
N ASP A 153 -11.37 9.16 10.55
CA ASP A 153 -10.14 8.73 11.26
C ASP A 153 -8.84 9.26 10.58
N LEU A 154 -8.91 9.65 9.29
CA LEU A 154 -7.78 10.19 8.52
C LEU A 154 -7.70 11.72 8.58
N ALA A 155 -8.83 12.42 8.71
CA ALA A 155 -8.81 13.86 8.95
C ALA A 155 -8.30 14.15 10.37
N GLU A 156 -8.73 13.36 11.36
CA GLU A 156 -8.24 13.45 12.73
C GLU A 156 -6.73 13.19 12.84
N MET A 157 -6.17 12.21 12.09
CA MET A 157 -4.72 11.96 12.14
C MET A 157 -3.89 13.07 11.47
N THR A 158 -4.43 13.79 10.48
CA THR A 158 -3.73 14.94 9.88
C THR A 158 -3.86 16.17 10.77
N GLU A 159 -5.02 16.40 11.36
CA GLU A 159 -5.28 17.55 12.24
C GLU A 159 -4.51 17.47 13.57
N ASP A 160 -4.42 16.28 14.17
CA ASP A 160 -3.68 16.06 15.44
C ASP A 160 -2.15 16.12 15.22
N LEU A 161 -1.66 15.70 14.05
CA LEU A 161 -0.24 15.85 13.71
C LEU A 161 0.10 17.30 13.34
N ASP A 162 -0.72 17.97 12.52
CA ASP A 162 -0.47 19.33 12.06
C ASP A 162 -0.54 20.35 13.21
N SER A 163 -1.43 20.15 14.19
CA SER A 163 -1.49 21.00 15.39
C SER A 163 -0.21 20.88 16.23
N PHE A 164 0.38 19.69 16.34
CA PHE A 164 1.62 19.50 17.09
C PHE A 164 2.87 20.09 16.42
N PHE A 165 2.87 20.24 15.09
CA PHE A 165 3.96 20.89 14.35
C PHE A 165 3.88 22.42 14.33
N GLN A 166 2.72 23.01 14.64
CA GLN A 166 2.54 24.47 14.71
C GLN A 166 3.00 25.09 16.04
N ASP A 167 3.09 24.30 17.10
CA ASP A 167 3.49 24.73 18.45
C ASP A 167 5.01 24.55 18.74
N ALA A 168 5.86 24.42 17.72
CA ALA A 168 7.31 24.20 17.84
C ALA A 168 8.17 25.39 17.39
#